data_AF-A0AAV5GB33-F1
#
_entry.id   AF-A0AAV5GB33-F1
#
_cell.length_a   1.000
_cell.length_b   1.000
_cell.length_c   1.000
_cell.angle_alpha   90.00
_cell.angle_beta   90.00
_cell.angle_gamma   90.00
#
_symmetry.space_group_name_H-M   'P 1'
#
loop_
_entity.id
_entity.type
_entity.pdbx_description
1 polymer ?
#
loop_
_entity_poly.entity_id
_entity_poly.type
_entity_poly.pdbx_seq_one_letter_code
_entity_poly.pdbx_strand_id
1 'polypeptide(L)'
;MSTWDEHIFTSDDNVEFLDDLIALDEDDIIEAIHDAIMLATGDNQATEEEEQNALAAATIAAIWAGAPFTAGDVVSNYPYIRDLVGYSSEALNEKATELLEDVEEDYDLEPFLEALA
;
A
#
# COMPACT_ATOMS: atom_id res chain seq x y z
N MET A 1 -3.35 -19.27 6.56
CA MET A 1 -3.61 -17.83 6.62
C MET A 1 -2.71 -17.23 5.56
N SER A 2 -3.28 -16.47 4.63
CA SER A 2 -2.48 -15.60 3.77
C SER A 2 -1.78 -14.57 4.66
N THR A 3 -0.66 -14.06 4.19
CA THR A 3 -0.03 -12.88 4.78
C THR A 3 -0.86 -11.63 4.50
N TRP A 4 -0.55 -10.53 5.19
CA TRP A 4 -1.22 -9.25 4.98
C TRP A 4 -1.14 -8.80 3.52
N ASP A 5 0.06 -8.80 2.93
CA ASP A 5 0.28 -8.34 1.56
C ASP A 5 -0.43 -9.22 0.53
N GLU A 6 -0.49 -10.53 0.75
CA GLU A 6 -1.30 -11.41 -0.09
C GLU A 6 -2.80 -11.11 0.05
N HIS A 7 -3.27 -10.85 1.26
CA HIS A 7 -4.68 -10.56 1.53
C HIS A 7 -5.10 -9.24 0.90
N ILE A 8 -4.37 -8.16 1.17
CA ILE A 8 -4.75 -6.83 0.76
C ILE A 8 -4.68 -6.70 -0.77
N PHE A 9 -3.65 -7.24 -1.42
CA PHE A 9 -3.51 -7.12 -2.88
C PHE A 9 -4.41 -8.05 -3.69
N THR A 10 -5.08 -9.02 -3.06
CA THR A 10 -6.02 -9.92 -3.75
C THR A 10 -7.49 -9.62 -3.47
N SER A 11 -7.78 -8.57 -2.69
CA SER A 11 -9.14 -8.06 -2.55
C SER A 11 -9.64 -7.51 -3.88
N ASP A 12 -10.92 -7.71 -4.20
CA ASP A 12 -11.52 -7.25 -5.47
C ASP A 12 -11.35 -5.74 -5.66
N ASP A 13 -11.56 -4.96 -4.59
CA ASP A 13 -11.41 -3.49 -4.59
C ASP A 13 -9.98 -3.06 -4.95
N ASN A 14 -9.00 -3.75 -4.37
CA ASN A 14 -7.58 -3.44 -4.57
C ASN A 14 -7.07 -3.95 -5.90
N VAL A 15 -7.61 -5.04 -6.45
CA VAL A 15 -7.23 -5.51 -7.79
C VAL A 15 -7.58 -4.46 -8.85
N GLU A 16 -8.78 -3.86 -8.76
CA GLU A 16 -9.18 -2.76 -9.67
C GLU A 16 -8.23 -1.56 -9.54
N PHE A 17 -7.88 -1.17 -8.30
CA PHE A 17 -6.90 -0.11 -8.06
C PHE A 17 -5.50 -0.43 -8.63
N LEU A 18 -5.00 -1.65 -8.43
CA LEU A 18 -3.67 -2.06 -8.92
C LEU A 18 -3.60 -2.11 -10.46
N ASP A 19 -4.71 -2.52 -11.10
CA ASP A 19 -4.88 -2.51 -12.56
C ASP A 19 -4.94 -1.09 -13.12
N ASP A 20 -5.51 -0.13 -12.39
CA ASP A 20 -5.50 1.28 -12.79
C ASP A 20 -4.08 1.88 -12.71
N LEU A 21 -3.34 1.58 -11.64
CA LEU A 21 -1.97 2.07 -11.46
C LEU A 21 -1.00 1.55 -12.53
N ILE A 22 -1.13 0.28 -12.97
CA ILE A 22 -0.18 -0.28 -13.95
C ILE A 22 -0.25 0.41 -15.32
N ALA A 23 -1.35 1.12 -15.60
CA ALA A 23 -1.53 1.89 -16.83
C ALA A 23 -0.84 3.26 -16.80
N LEU A 24 -0.32 3.67 -15.65
CA LEU A 24 0.32 4.97 -15.40
C LEU A 24 1.85 4.88 -15.54
N ASP A 25 2.48 6.04 -15.73
CA ASP A 25 3.94 6.18 -15.68
C ASP A 25 4.42 6.19 -14.21
N GLU A 26 5.71 5.92 -13.96
CA GLU A 26 6.25 5.78 -12.59
C GLU A 26 5.96 6.99 -11.69
N ASP A 27 6.11 8.21 -12.20
CA ASP A 27 5.83 9.43 -11.44
C ASP A 27 4.34 9.55 -11.07
N ASP A 28 3.44 9.15 -11.97
CA ASP A 28 1.99 9.18 -11.77
C ASP A 28 1.54 8.08 -10.79
N ILE A 29 2.19 6.90 -10.82
CA ILE A 29 1.95 5.82 -9.84
C ILE A 29 2.28 6.31 -8.43
N ILE A 30 3.43 6.96 -8.28
CA ILE A 30 3.88 7.52 -7.01
C ILE A 30 2.87 8.55 -6.48
N GLU A 31 2.42 9.47 -7.33
CA GLU A 31 1.42 10.47 -6.96
C GLU A 31 0.09 9.82 -6.57
N ALA A 32 -0.39 8.83 -7.32
CA ALA A 32 -1.62 8.11 -7.03
C ALA A 32 -1.57 7.32 -5.70
N ILE A 33 -0.43 6.68 -5.39
CA ILE A 33 -0.23 5.99 -4.10
C ILE A 33 -0.27 6.99 -2.94
N HIS A 34 0.40 8.13 -3.09
CA HIS A 34 0.37 9.19 -2.09
C HIS A 34 -1.05 9.75 -1.89
N ASP A 35 -1.77 10.02 -2.98
CA ASP A 35 -3.13 10.54 -2.93
C ASP A 35 -4.11 9.57 -2.27
N ALA A 36 -4.01 8.26 -2.55
CA ALA A 36 -4.84 7.24 -1.89
C ALA A 36 -4.66 7.27 -0.36
N ILE A 37 -3.42 7.33 0.11
CA ILE A 37 -3.10 7.40 1.55
C ILE A 37 -3.63 8.70 2.16
N MET A 38 -3.48 9.82 1.46
CA MET A 38 -3.94 11.14 1.93
C MET A 38 -5.47 11.27 1.96
N LEU A 39 -6.17 10.61 1.02
CA LEU A 39 -7.64 10.60 0.99
C LEU A 39 -8.21 9.90 2.24
N ALA A 40 -7.64 8.76 2.64
CA ALA A 40 -8.09 8.02 3.81
C ALA A 40 -7.68 8.67 5.14
N THR A 41 -6.54 9.38 5.19
CA THR A 41 -6.08 10.09 6.40
C THR A 41 -6.60 11.54 6.51
N GLY A 42 -7.42 11.98 5.56
CA GLY A 42 -7.98 13.32 5.52
C GLY A 42 -9.18 13.50 6.46
N ASP A 43 -9.61 14.76 6.66
CA ASP A 43 -10.80 15.10 7.46
C ASP A 43 -12.13 14.63 6.83
N ASN A 44 -12.08 14.13 5.59
CA ASN A 44 -13.27 13.68 4.87
C ASN A 44 -13.48 12.19 5.10
N GLN A 45 -14.74 11.78 5.30
CA GLN A 45 -15.04 10.36 5.48
C GLN A 45 -14.83 9.62 4.15
N ALA A 46 -13.79 8.80 4.11
CA ALA A 46 -13.50 7.90 3.00
C ALA A 46 -14.59 6.82 2.89
N THR A 47 -14.80 6.31 1.68
CA THR A 47 -15.61 5.10 1.47
C THR A 47 -14.83 3.86 1.90
N GLU A 48 -15.53 2.74 2.12
CA GLU A 48 -14.88 1.46 2.44
C GLU A 48 -13.86 1.05 1.35
N GLU A 49 -14.17 1.32 0.07
CA GLU A 49 -13.28 1.07 -1.07
C GLU A 49 -12.04 1.98 -1.02
N GLU A 50 -12.20 3.27 -0.72
CA GLU A 50 -11.09 4.22 -0.57
C GLU A 50 -10.19 3.84 0.61
N GLU A 51 -10.75 3.35 1.71
CA GLU A 51 -10.00 2.81 2.85
C GLU A 51 -9.19 1.56 2.46
N GLN A 52 -9.79 0.62 1.72
CA GLN A 52 -9.07 -0.57 1.23
C GLN A 52 -7.92 -0.20 0.30
N ASN A 53 -8.15 0.70 -0.65
CA ASN A 53 -7.14 1.18 -1.59
C ASN A 53 -6.00 1.91 -0.86
N ALA A 54 -6.32 2.69 0.18
CA ALA A 54 -5.33 3.35 1.00
C ALA A 54 -4.46 2.37 1.79
N LEU A 55 -5.03 1.27 2.29
CA LEU A 55 -4.29 0.19 2.95
C LEU A 55 -3.37 -0.56 1.98
N ALA A 56 -3.83 -0.84 0.76
CA ALA A 56 -2.98 -1.38 -0.30
C ALA A 56 -1.82 -0.41 -0.63
N ALA A 57 -2.13 0.88 -0.78
CA ALA A 57 -1.15 1.92 -1.04
C ALA A 57 -0.12 2.05 0.10
N ALA A 58 -0.55 2.02 1.36
CA ALA A 58 0.33 2.06 2.53
C ALA A 58 1.25 0.83 2.58
N THR A 59 0.74 -0.33 2.20
CA THR A 59 1.53 -1.58 2.10
C THR A 59 2.58 -1.48 1.00
N ILE A 60 2.23 -0.90 -0.16
CA ILE A 60 3.18 -0.63 -1.25
C ILE A 60 4.26 0.36 -0.79
N ALA A 61 3.88 1.44 -0.10
CA ALA A 61 4.83 2.40 0.46
C ALA A 61 5.81 1.75 1.45
N ALA A 62 5.33 0.84 2.30
CA ALA A 62 6.18 0.07 3.20
C ALA A 62 7.15 -0.85 2.43
N ILE A 63 6.69 -1.51 1.37
CA ILE A 63 7.57 -2.30 0.48
C ILE A 63 8.63 -1.40 -0.16
N TRP A 64 8.24 -0.21 -0.63
CA TRP A 64 9.20 0.75 -1.18
C TRP A 64 10.21 1.24 -0.14
N ALA A 65 9.80 1.35 1.13
CA ALA A 65 10.69 1.64 2.25
C ALA A 65 11.59 0.45 2.64
N GLY A 66 11.33 -0.75 2.11
CA GLY A 66 12.17 -1.94 2.25
C GLY A 66 11.53 -3.08 3.04
N ALA A 67 10.23 -3.04 3.31
CA ALA A 67 9.52 -4.13 3.97
C ALA A 67 9.63 -5.44 3.18
N PRO A 68 9.85 -6.58 3.84
CA PRO A 68 9.78 -7.88 3.18
C PRO A 68 8.33 -8.17 2.77
N PHE A 69 8.15 -8.78 1.60
CA PHE A 69 6.85 -9.21 1.09
C PHE A 69 6.88 -10.67 0.62
N THR A 70 5.70 -11.25 0.50
CA THR A 70 5.45 -12.65 0.16
C THR A 70 4.48 -12.83 -1.00
N ALA A 71 3.72 -11.79 -1.38
CA ALA A 71 2.79 -11.73 -2.52
C ALA A 71 3.51 -11.73 -3.89
N GLY A 72 4.39 -12.71 -4.13
CA GLY A 72 5.24 -12.78 -5.32
C GLY A 72 4.47 -12.90 -6.63
N ASP A 73 3.32 -13.57 -6.63
CA ASP A 73 2.46 -13.69 -7.81
C ASP A 73 1.83 -12.33 -8.19
N VAL A 74 1.36 -11.56 -7.20
CA VAL A 74 0.84 -10.20 -7.36
C VAL A 74 1.96 -9.28 -7.90
N VAL A 75 3.12 -9.28 -7.25
CA VAL A 75 4.26 -8.44 -7.65
C VAL A 75 4.76 -8.78 -9.07
N SER A 76 4.56 -10.03 -9.51
CA SER A 76 4.88 -10.42 -10.89
C SER A 76 3.91 -9.81 -11.92
N ASN A 77 2.66 -9.58 -11.52
CA ASN A 77 1.64 -8.92 -12.34
C ASN A 77 1.71 -7.40 -12.26
N TYR A 78 2.15 -6.85 -11.12
CA TYR A 78 2.28 -5.42 -10.85
C TYR A 78 3.74 -5.06 -10.44
N PRO A 79 4.67 -4.96 -11.41
CA PRO A 79 6.10 -4.81 -11.11
C PRO A 79 6.48 -3.55 -10.33
N TYR A 80 5.70 -2.46 -10.46
CA TYR A 80 5.94 -1.20 -9.76
C TYR A 80 5.98 -1.35 -8.23
N ILE A 81 5.32 -2.37 -7.67
CA ILE A 81 5.35 -2.67 -6.24
C ILE A 81 6.78 -2.93 -5.75
N ARG A 82 7.63 -3.55 -6.58
CA ARG A 82 9.04 -3.81 -6.24
C ARG A 82 10.03 -2.90 -6.97
N ASP A 83 9.69 -2.42 -8.16
CA ASP A 83 10.65 -1.74 -9.03
C ASP A 83 10.98 -0.34 -8.48
N LEU A 84 10.09 0.22 -7.64
CA LEU A 84 10.25 1.50 -6.95
C LEU A 84 10.81 1.35 -5.51
N VAL A 85 11.36 0.19 -5.14
CA VAL A 85 12.04 0.01 -3.85
C VAL A 85 13.19 1.01 -3.71
N GLY A 86 13.18 1.75 -2.60
CA GLY A 86 14.04 2.90 -2.34
C GLY A 86 13.36 4.25 -2.55
N TYR A 87 12.16 4.29 -3.13
CA TYR A 87 11.31 5.48 -3.18
C TYR A 87 10.51 5.60 -1.88
N SER A 88 11.03 6.36 -0.92
CA SER A 88 10.31 6.66 0.32
C SER A 88 10.53 8.10 0.74
N SER A 89 9.54 8.67 1.44
CA SER A 89 9.63 9.99 2.04
C SER A 89 9.05 9.95 3.45
N GLU A 90 9.60 10.76 4.36
CA GLU A 90 9.18 10.78 5.77
C GLU A 90 7.67 11.06 5.92
N ALA A 91 7.12 11.99 5.12
CA ALA A 91 5.70 12.32 5.15
C ALA A 91 4.81 11.17 4.64
N LEU A 92 5.22 10.49 3.57
CA LEU A 92 4.50 9.32 3.06
C LEU A 92 4.53 8.19 4.10
N ASN A 93 5.69 7.96 4.71
CA ASN A 93 5.87 6.89 5.67
C ASN A 93 5.03 7.11 6.93
N GLU A 94 5.02 8.33 7.47
CA GLU A 94 4.20 8.68 8.65
C GLU A 94 2.72 8.37 8.42
N LYS A 95 2.20 8.70 7.23
CA LYS A 95 0.80 8.46 6.88
C LYS A 95 0.48 7.01 6.56
N ALA A 96 1.40 6.30 5.93
CA ALA A 96 1.28 4.86 5.73
C ALA A 96 1.26 4.12 7.08
N THR A 97 2.09 4.54 8.04
CA THR A 97 2.11 3.99 9.40
C THR A 97 0.78 4.20 10.10
N GLU A 98 0.23 5.42 10.08
CA GLU A 98 -1.08 5.74 10.67
C GLU A 98 -2.18 4.79 10.18
N LEU A 99 -2.24 4.51 8.87
CA LEU A 99 -3.22 3.59 8.30
C LEU A 99 -3.00 2.12 8.71
N LEU A 100 -1.75 1.65 8.71
CA LEU A 100 -1.44 0.26 9.02
C LEU A 100 -1.56 -0.05 10.52
N GLU A 101 -1.34 0.93 11.40
CA GLU A 101 -1.55 0.77 12.85
C GLU A 101 -3.03 0.59 13.21
N ASP A 102 -3.94 1.12 12.39
CA ASP A 102 -5.40 1.04 12.61
C ASP A 102 -6.03 -0.28 12.12
N VAL A 103 -5.26 -1.12 11.41
CA VAL A 103 -5.73 -2.44 10.97
C VAL A 103 -5.90 -3.38 12.15
N GLU A 104 -7.01 -4.14 12.18
CA GLU A 104 -7.27 -5.12 13.24
C GLU A 104 -6.15 -6.18 13.34
N GLU A 105 -5.83 -6.60 14.58
CA GLU A 105 -4.70 -7.50 14.95
C GLU A 105 -4.76 -8.94 14.35
N ASP A 106 -5.59 -9.18 13.34
CA ASP A 106 -5.72 -10.47 12.66
C ASP A 106 -4.51 -10.79 11.75
N TYR A 107 -3.69 -9.78 11.43
CA TYR A 107 -2.49 -9.91 10.59
C TYR A 107 -1.23 -9.39 11.28
N ASP A 108 -0.09 -10.00 10.96
CA ASP A 108 1.22 -9.52 11.41
C ASP A 108 1.73 -8.41 10.48
N LEU A 109 1.57 -7.16 10.94
CA LEU A 109 1.98 -5.95 10.22
C LEU A 109 3.32 -5.39 10.66
N GLU A 110 3.94 -5.96 11.70
CA GLU A 110 5.21 -5.50 12.26
C GLU A 110 6.30 -5.29 11.19
N PRO A 111 6.49 -6.19 10.20
CA PRO A 111 7.54 -5.99 9.19
C PRO A 111 7.32 -4.77 8.29
N PHE A 112 6.06 -4.35 8.10
CA PHE A 112 5.72 -3.17 7.31
C PHE A 112 5.89 -1.91 8.14
N LEU A 113 5.40 -1.92 9.39
CA LEU A 113 5.55 -0.81 10.33
C LEU A 113 7.03 -0.53 10.66
N GLU A 114 7.85 -1.57 10.84
CA GLU A 114 9.30 -1.40 11.08
C GLU A 114 10.02 -0.77 9.88
N ALA A 115 9.58 -1.06 8.65
CA ALA A 115 10.17 -0.47 7.45
C ALA A 115 9.82 1.01 7.27
N LEU A 116 8.68 1.44 7.79
CA LEU A 116 8.20 2.83 7.68
C LEU A 116 8.81 3.76 8.75
N ALA A 117 9.28 3.21 9.87
CA ALA A 117 9.85 3.93 11.02
C ALA A 117 11.26 4.52 10.77
#